data_AF-A0A087TTD5-F1
#
_entry.id   AF-A0A087TTD5-F1
#
_cell.length_a   1.000
_cell.length_b   1.000
_cell.length_c   1.000
_cell.angle_alpha   90.00
_cell.angle_beta   90.00
_cell.angle_gamma   90.00
#
_symmetry.space_group_name_H-M   'P 1'
#
loop_
_entity.id
_entity.type
_entity.pdbx_description
1 polymer ?
#
loop_
_entity_poly.entity_id
_entity_poly.type
_entity_poly.pdbx_seq_one_letter_code
_entity_poly.pdbx_strand_id
1 'polypeptide(L)'
;MADAFNSSWNLFSKNIWSSDPEMNDDFVSDDLTVLKLYRKEAYAIAEKHDVEICDIVQAIVSMKQIISQGHKNKFQNFAGIDFNKPVNRSAYLIRYAACHTGLVKQAMWRMFHRKPSIFVDMLLNREYFNVVSLGGGPGSDIVGFCSALQEFSNCINSLDLTVVDIKAGWVGVLQSIIEKVICCEFKNFSFSQMLKDVSVCTQFVVADLTNEKFSENEDLIDALVVADVVLMVKLTSFLPPEEKLHLILNVSEALHKGAMLIFIDCPYPSESFELATSMVNLYEEQIKYDLDNSALGAPVAIESSQATVAVFKKL
;
A
#
# COMPACT_ATOMS: atom_id res chain seq x y z
N MET A 1 -34.48 0.08 5.55
CA MET A 1 -33.42 -0.93 5.35
C MET A 1 -32.08 -0.52 5.95
N ALA A 2 -31.76 0.78 6.06
CA ALA A 2 -30.58 1.27 6.79
C ALA A 2 -30.70 1.12 8.33
N ASP A 3 -31.91 1.20 8.89
CA ASP A 3 -32.11 1.20 10.36
C ASP A 3 -32.03 -0.18 11.03
N ALA A 4 -32.19 -1.27 10.26
CA ALA A 4 -32.09 -2.63 10.80
C ALA A 4 -30.63 -3.07 11.03
N PHE A 5 -29.65 -2.37 10.44
CA PHE A 5 -28.23 -2.68 10.57
C PHE A 5 -27.61 -2.05 11.84
N ASN A 6 -28.20 -0.96 12.35
CA ASN A 6 -27.67 -0.22 13.51
C ASN A 6 -28.05 -0.84 14.87
N SER A 7 -29.17 -1.57 14.98
CA SER A 7 -29.62 -2.11 16.28
C SER A 7 -28.84 -3.35 16.75
N SER A 8 -28.25 -4.11 15.83
CA SER A 8 -27.39 -5.27 16.18
C SER A 8 -25.96 -4.90 16.55
N TRP A 9 -25.55 -3.64 16.33
CA TRP A 9 -24.19 -3.15 16.53
C TRP A 9 -23.82 -2.98 18.02
N ASN A 10 -24.77 -2.62 18.89
CA ASN A 10 -24.48 -2.30 20.30
C ASN A 10 -24.38 -3.51 21.24
N LEU A 11 -24.70 -4.72 20.78
CA LEU A 11 -24.75 -5.91 21.63
C LEU A 11 -23.49 -6.80 21.53
N PHE A 12 -22.63 -6.58 20.54
CA PHE A 12 -21.57 -7.54 20.18
C PHE A 12 -20.14 -7.12 20.60
N SER A 13 -19.93 -5.85 20.95
CA SER A 13 -18.60 -5.27 21.28
C SER A 13 -18.02 -5.67 22.64
N LYS A 14 -18.58 -6.68 23.33
CA LYS A 14 -18.20 -7.00 24.73
C LYS A 14 -17.47 -8.32 24.95
N ASN A 15 -17.35 -9.19 23.94
CA ASN A 15 -16.66 -10.46 24.12
C ASN A 15 -15.81 -10.75 22.90
N ILE A 16 -14.48 -10.76 23.07
CA ILE A 16 -13.45 -11.58 22.37
C ILE A 16 -12.14 -10.76 22.37
N TRP A 17 -11.28 -11.02 23.36
CA TRP A 17 -9.87 -10.60 23.38
C TRP A 17 -9.02 -11.72 23.98
N SER A 18 -8.24 -12.41 23.15
CA SER A 18 -6.99 -13.09 23.46
C SER A 18 -6.37 -13.49 22.12
N SER A 19 -5.20 -13.02 21.69
CA SER A 19 -3.92 -13.10 22.39
C SER A 19 -2.86 -12.29 21.62
N ASP A 20 -2.73 -11.00 21.93
CA ASP A 20 -1.47 -10.24 21.83
C ASP A 20 -1.63 -8.99 22.73
N PRO A 21 -0.91 -8.85 23.87
CA PRO A 21 -1.31 -7.90 24.91
C PRO A 21 -1.02 -6.42 24.65
N GLU A 22 -0.54 -6.03 23.45
CA GLU A 22 -0.09 -4.65 23.18
C GLU A 22 -0.63 -4.02 21.88
N MET A 23 -1.59 -4.64 21.17
CA MET A 23 -2.29 -3.94 20.09
C MET A 23 -3.39 -3.05 20.67
N ASN A 24 -3.12 -1.74 20.71
CA ASN A 24 -4.00 -0.68 21.19
C ASN A 24 -5.33 -0.65 20.41
N ASP A 25 -6.46 -0.42 21.11
CA ASP A 25 -7.83 -0.37 20.56
C ASP A 25 -7.96 0.60 19.35
N ASP A 26 -7.08 1.59 19.28
CA ASP A 26 -7.00 2.57 18.20
C ASP A 26 -6.73 1.92 16.83
N PHE A 27 -5.97 0.82 16.74
CA PHE A 27 -5.58 0.22 15.46
C PHE A 27 -6.77 -0.42 14.72
N VAL A 28 -7.69 -1.06 15.46
CA VAL A 28 -8.90 -1.68 14.90
C VAL A 28 -9.87 -0.61 14.38
N SER A 29 -9.93 0.54 15.05
CA SER A 29 -10.77 1.67 14.62
C SER A 29 -10.30 2.31 13.32
N ASP A 30 -8.97 2.34 13.11
CA ASP A 30 -8.34 2.85 11.90
C ASP A 30 -8.61 1.96 10.69
N ASP A 31 -8.50 0.63 10.82
CA ASP A 31 -8.69 -0.30 9.70
C ASP A 31 -10.11 -0.21 9.12
N LEU A 32 -11.12 -0.05 9.98
CA LEU A 32 -12.50 0.22 9.54
C LEU A 32 -12.62 1.58 8.83
N THR A 33 -11.84 2.56 9.24
CA THR A 33 -11.81 3.89 8.62
C THR A 33 -11.14 3.85 7.24
N VAL A 34 -10.00 3.14 7.11
CA VAL A 34 -9.34 2.82 5.83
C VAL A 34 -10.32 2.17 4.87
N LEU A 35 -11.08 1.16 5.34
CA LEU A 35 -12.04 0.47 4.49
C LEU A 35 -13.17 1.39 4.03
N LYS A 36 -13.71 2.24 4.92
CA LYS A 36 -14.75 3.21 4.55
C LYS A 36 -14.23 4.21 3.51
N LEU A 37 -12.98 4.65 3.64
CA LEU A 37 -12.30 5.51 2.68
C LEU A 37 -12.25 4.88 1.29
N TYR A 38 -11.75 3.65 1.18
CA TYR A 38 -11.68 2.96 -0.12
C TYR A 38 -13.05 2.62 -0.71
N ARG A 39 -14.05 2.29 0.11
CA ARG A 39 -15.43 2.10 -0.37
C ARG A 39 -16.00 3.38 -0.95
N LYS A 40 -15.78 4.51 -0.27
CA LYS A 40 -16.22 5.83 -0.77
C LYS A 40 -15.54 6.16 -2.10
N GLU A 41 -14.24 5.92 -2.20
CA GLU A 41 -13.49 6.10 -3.46
C GLU A 41 -14.03 5.19 -4.57
N ALA A 42 -14.26 3.91 -4.27
CA ALA A 42 -14.80 2.95 -5.22
C ALA A 42 -16.17 3.36 -5.76
N TYR A 43 -17.04 3.89 -4.91
CA TYR A 43 -18.36 4.39 -5.32
C TYR A 43 -18.27 5.69 -6.10
N ALA A 44 -17.35 6.60 -5.77
CA ALA A 44 -17.13 7.81 -6.55
C ALA A 44 -16.64 7.47 -7.98
N ILE A 45 -15.75 6.48 -8.13
CA ILE A 45 -15.34 5.96 -9.44
C ILE A 45 -16.53 5.33 -10.17
N ALA A 46 -17.35 4.53 -9.48
CA ALA A 46 -18.50 3.86 -10.08
C ALA A 46 -19.55 4.86 -10.58
N GLU A 47 -19.90 5.85 -9.75
CA GLU A 47 -20.84 6.92 -10.10
C GLU A 47 -20.35 7.75 -11.29
N LYS A 48 -19.08 8.16 -11.29
CA LYS A 48 -18.46 8.93 -12.38
C LYS A 48 -18.50 8.20 -13.73
N HIS A 49 -18.52 6.87 -13.71
CA HIS A 49 -18.42 6.03 -14.90
C HIS A 49 -19.66 5.17 -15.17
N ASP A 50 -20.78 5.43 -14.49
CA ASP A 50 -22.04 4.70 -14.64
C ASP A 50 -21.88 3.17 -14.49
N VAL A 51 -21.10 2.75 -13.48
CA VAL A 51 -20.88 1.34 -13.17
C VAL A 51 -21.90 0.86 -12.14
N GLU A 52 -22.65 -0.20 -12.47
CA GLU A 52 -23.61 -0.78 -11.55
C GLU A 52 -22.93 -1.60 -10.43
N ILE A 53 -23.56 -1.64 -9.25
CA ILE A 53 -23.06 -2.40 -8.09
C ILE A 53 -22.95 -3.90 -8.41
N CYS A 54 -23.88 -4.45 -9.21
CA CYS A 54 -23.86 -5.86 -9.60
C CYS A 54 -22.59 -6.21 -10.42
N ASP A 55 -22.14 -5.30 -11.29
CA ASP A 55 -20.92 -5.47 -12.08
C ASP A 55 -19.66 -5.46 -11.21
N ILE A 56 -19.64 -4.58 -10.20
CA ILE A 56 -18.55 -4.52 -9.21
C ILE A 56 -18.47 -5.84 -8.44
N VAL A 57 -19.60 -6.37 -7.98
CA VAL A 57 -19.66 -7.67 -7.29
C VAL A 57 -19.16 -8.79 -8.20
N GLN A 58 -19.58 -8.81 -9.47
CA GLN A 58 -19.12 -9.79 -10.44
C GLN A 58 -17.62 -9.69 -10.69
N ALA A 59 -17.08 -8.47 -10.81
CA ALA A 59 -15.64 -8.25 -10.94
C ALA A 59 -14.86 -8.73 -9.70
N ILE A 60 -15.37 -8.50 -8.48
CA ILE A 60 -14.77 -9.05 -7.24
C ILE A 60 -14.70 -10.59 -7.31
N VAL A 61 -15.78 -11.26 -7.74
CA VAL A 61 -15.80 -12.72 -7.89
C VAL A 61 -14.76 -13.18 -8.91
N SER A 62 -14.69 -12.52 -10.06
CA SER A 62 -13.70 -12.83 -11.10
C SER A 62 -12.26 -12.62 -10.62
N MET A 63 -11.96 -11.54 -9.90
CA MET A 63 -10.64 -11.31 -9.31
C MET A 63 -10.25 -12.41 -8.32
N LYS A 64 -11.17 -12.81 -7.44
CA LYS A 64 -10.93 -13.92 -6.51
C LYS A 64 -10.57 -15.21 -7.26
N GLN A 65 -11.29 -15.52 -8.34
CA GLN A 65 -11.03 -16.72 -9.14
C GLN A 65 -9.64 -16.66 -9.79
N ILE A 66 -9.28 -15.54 -10.40
CA ILE A 66 -7.99 -15.33 -11.06
C ILE A 66 -6.83 -15.49 -10.05
N ILE A 67 -6.90 -14.83 -8.89
CA ILE A 67 -5.85 -14.92 -7.87
C ILE A 67 -5.75 -16.34 -7.31
N SER A 68 -6.88 -17.01 -7.05
CA SER A 68 -6.89 -18.39 -6.54
C SER A 68 -6.26 -19.38 -7.51
N GLN A 69 -6.43 -19.16 -8.82
CA GLN A 69 -5.76 -19.96 -9.84
C GLN A 69 -4.26 -19.67 -9.89
N GLY A 70 -3.86 -18.40 -9.76
CA GLY A 70 -2.46 -18.01 -9.65
C GLY A 70 -1.74 -18.70 -8.48
N HIS A 71 -2.36 -18.72 -7.30
CA HIS A 71 -1.79 -19.39 -6.11
C HIS A 71 -1.47 -20.87 -6.37
N LYS A 72 -2.30 -21.58 -7.14
CA LYS A 72 -2.04 -22.98 -7.53
C LYS A 72 -0.80 -23.12 -8.42
N ASN A 73 -0.54 -22.10 -9.22
CA ASN A 73 0.61 -22.04 -10.14
C ASN A 73 1.85 -21.37 -9.50
N LYS A 74 1.85 -21.15 -8.18
CA LYS A 74 2.92 -20.51 -7.40
C LYS A 74 3.20 -19.03 -7.71
N PHE A 75 2.32 -18.34 -8.42
CA PHE A 75 2.42 -16.90 -8.67
C PHE A 75 1.07 -16.22 -8.49
N GLN A 76 0.98 -15.18 -7.67
CA GLN A 76 -0.22 -14.34 -7.71
C GLN A 76 -0.26 -13.71 -9.11
N ASN A 77 -1.41 -13.66 -9.79
CA ASN A 77 -1.45 -13.14 -11.16
C ASN A 77 -2.60 -12.16 -11.32
N PHE A 78 -2.30 -10.85 -11.38
CA PHE A 78 -3.24 -9.82 -11.82
C PHE A 78 -3.09 -9.48 -13.31
N ALA A 79 -2.17 -10.12 -14.04
CA ALA A 79 -1.83 -9.81 -15.44
C ALA A 79 -2.98 -9.99 -16.44
N GLY A 80 -4.11 -10.57 -16.04
CA GLY A 80 -5.35 -10.63 -16.83
C GLY A 80 -6.38 -9.55 -16.51
N ILE A 81 -6.16 -8.70 -15.51
CA ILE A 81 -7.14 -7.71 -15.05
C ILE A 81 -6.78 -6.34 -15.61
N ASP A 82 -7.70 -5.81 -16.41
CA ASP A 82 -7.58 -4.47 -16.98
C ASP A 82 -8.08 -3.42 -15.98
N PHE A 83 -7.15 -2.86 -15.21
CA PHE A 83 -7.43 -1.77 -14.28
C PHE A 83 -7.69 -0.43 -14.96
N ASN A 84 -7.63 -0.32 -16.29
CA ASN A 84 -8.17 0.85 -16.97
C ASN A 84 -9.71 0.86 -16.92
N LYS A 85 -10.34 -0.32 -16.75
CA LYS A 85 -11.79 -0.43 -16.58
C LYS A 85 -12.22 0.02 -15.18
N PRO A 86 -13.13 1.01 -15.06
CA PRO A 86 -13.61 1.52 -13.77
C PRO A 86 -14.16 0.43 -12.85
N VAL A 87 -14.92 -0.54 -13.40
CA VAL A 87 -15.47 -1.68 -12.63
C VAL A 87 -14.40 -2.49 -11.90
N ASN A 88 -13.25 -2.72 -12.54
CA ASN A 88 -12.14 -3.45 -11.95
C ASN A 88 -11.45 -2.63 -10.85
N ARG A 89 -11.31 -1.31 -11.05
CA ARG A 89 -10.75 -0.42 -10.03
C ARG A 89 -11.62 -0.38 -8.78
N SER A 90 -12.93 -0.18 -8.94
CA SER A 90 -13.89 -0.19 -7.82
C SER A 90 -13.89 -1.53 -7.10
N ALA A 91 -13.87 -2.65 -7.83
CA ALA A 91 -13.78 -3.99 -7.25
C ALA A 91 -12.50 -4.18 -6.42
N TYR A 92 -11.34 -3.72 -6.92
CA TYR A 92 -10.08 -3.83 -6.19
C TYR A 92 -10.05 -2.99 -4.91
N LEU A 93 -10.53 -1.74 -4.98
CA LEU A 93 -10.59 -0.84 -3.83
C LEU A 93 -11.45 -1.44 -2.70
N ILE A 94 -12.59 -2.03 -3.04
CA ILE A 94 -13.46 -2.68 -2.05
C ILE A 94 -12.82 -3.95 -1.47
N ARG A 95 -12.10 -4.72 -2.31
CA ARG A 95 -11.69 -6.09 -1.96
C ARG A 95 -10.29 -6.21 -1.35
N TYR A 96 -9.34 -5.41 -1.81
CA TYR A 96 -7.91 -5.62 -1.56
C TYR A 96 -7.22 -4.42 -0.90
N ALA A 97 -7.59 -3.19 -1.29
CA ALA A 97 -6.85 -1.97 -0.90
C ALA A 97 -6.69 -1.79 0.62
N ALA A 98 -7.75 -2.03 1.40
CA ALA A 98 -7.69 -1.91 2.86
C ALA A 98 -6.71 -2.93 3.49
N CYS A 99 -6.71 -4.17 3.01
CA CYS A 99 -5.81 -5.20 3.52
C CYS A 99 -4.34 -4.90 3.17
N HIS A 100 -4.07 -4.42 1.95
CA HIS A 100 -2.72 -4.00 1.58
C HIS A 100 -2.23 -2.80 2.39
N THR A 101 -3.12 -1.82 2.61
CA THR A 101 -2.84 -0.67 3.48
C THR A 101 -2.50 -1.10 4.90
N GLY A 102 -3.30 -1.99 5.49
CA GLY A 102 -3.08 -2.52 6.83
C GLY A 102 -1.78 -3.32 6.96
N LEU A 103 -1.45 -4.13 5.95
CA LEU A 103 -0.17 -4.85 5.89
C LEU A 103 1.02 -3.88 5.93
N VAL A 104 1.00 -2.84 5.10
CA VAL A 104 2.08 -1.84 5.06
C VAL A 104 2.12 -1.05 6.37
N LYS A 105 0.97 -0.57 6.86
CA LYS A 105 0.89 0.13 8.15
C LYS A 105 1.51 -0.69 9.27
N GLN A 106 1.15 -1.97 9.39
CA GLN A 106 1.67 -2.84 10.44
C GLN A 106 3.19 -3.09 10.28
N ALA A 107 3.66 -3.33 9.05
CA ALA A 107 5.09 -3.48 8.77
C ALA A 107 5.88 -2.24 9.20
N MET A 108 5.43 -1.07 8.75
CA MET A 108 6.07 0.21 9.01
C MET A 108 6.04 0.57 10.49
N TRP A 109 4.91 0.40 11.16
CA TRP A 109 4.76 0.67 12.58
C TRP A 109 5.71 -0.18 13.42
N ARG A 110 5.78 -1.51 13.16
CA ARG A 110 6.71 -2.41 13.86
C ARG A 110 8.15 -1.97 13.69
N MET A 111 8.51 -1.59 12.48
CA MET A 111 9.86 -1.16 12.15
C MET A 111 10.24 0.15 12.84
N PHE A 112 9.37 1.15 12.83
CA PHE A 112 9.57 2.41 13.54
C PHE A 112 9.77 2.20 15.05
N HIS A 113 9.03 1.27 15.65
CA HIS A 113 9.12 0.98 17.09
C HIS A 113 10.32 0.13 17.47
N ARG A 114 10.64 -0.89 16.67
CA ARG A 114 11.71 -1.86 16.99
C ARG A 114 13.09 -1.37 16.56
N LYS A 115 13.16 -0.53 15.52
CA LYS A 115 14.40 -0.02 14.93
C LYS A 115 14.31 1.48 14.63
N PRO A 116 13.95 2.34 15.61
CA PRO A 116 13.72 3.76 15.38
C PRO A 116 14.94 4.46 14.76
N SER A 117 16.16 4.07 15.15
CA SER A 117 17.40 4.66 14.63
C SER A 117 17.57 4.52 13.11
N ILE A 118 16.97 3.52 12.47
CA ILE A 118 17.06 3.38 11.01
C ILE A 118 16.34 4.56 10.33
N PHE A 119 15.17 4.94 10.85
CA PHE A 119 14.28 5.92 10.21
C PHE A 119 14.41 7.32 10.77
N VAL A 120 14.62 7.47 12.07
CA VAL A 120 14.75 8.79 12.70
C VAL A 120 15.87 9.60 12.05
N ASP A 121 17.04 9.01 11.80
CA ASP A 121 18.16 9.70 11.16
C ASP A 121 17.84 10.16 9.72
N MET A 122 16.94 9.45 9.04
CA MET A 122 16.49 9.79 7.68
C MET A 122 15.42 10.89 7.69
N LEU A 123 14.53 10.86 8.68
CA LEU A 123 13.44 11.83 8.82
C LEU A 123 13.93 13.16 9.38
N LEU A 124 14.91 13.14 10.28
CA LEU A 124 15.45 14.37 10.88
C LEU A 124 16.18 15.22 9.82
N ASN A 125 15.89 16.52 9.82
CA ASN A 125 16.50 17.54 8.98
C ASN A 125 16.13 17.50 7.49
N ARG A 126 15.01 16.86 7.12
CA ARG A 126 14.50 16.89 5.75
C ARG A 126 13.40 17.93 5.61
N GLU A 127 13.63 18.92 4.75
CA GLU A 127 12.59 19.86 4.34
C GLU A 127 11.54 19.16 3.46
N TYR A 128 12.01 18.29 2.56
CA TYR A 128 11.20 17.48 1.65
C TYR A 128 11.51 16.01 1.88
N PHE A 129 10.46 15.19 1.97
CA PHE A 129 10.56 13.75 2.13
C PHE A 129 9.83 13.04 1.00
N ASN A 130 10.59 12.39 0.13
CA ASN A 130 10.10 11.81 -1.13
C ASN A 130 9.84 10.31 -0.96
N VAL A 131 8.60 9.88 -1.24
CA VAL A 131 8.18 8.48 -1.15
C VAL A 131 7.68 8.02 -2.52
N VAL A 132 8.29 6.97 -3.05
CA VAL A 132 7.87 6.35 -4.31
C VAL A 132 7.31 4.95 -4.03
N SER A 133 6.13 4.64 -4.56
CA SER A 133 5.55 3.29 -4.51
C SER A 133 5.54 2.68 -5.90
N LEU A 134 6.32 1.61 -6.07
CA LEU A 134 6.44 0.87 -7.32
C LEU A 134 5.36 -0.22 -7.39
N GLY A 135 4.57 -0.22 -8.47
CA GLY A 135 3.39 -1.07 -8.57
C GLY A 135 2.29 -0.72 -7.56
N GLY A 136 2.25 0.55 -7.13
CA GLY A 136 1.41 1.00 -6.02
C GLY A 136 -0.09 1.01 -6.30
N GLY A 137 -0.51 0.79 -7.55
CA GLY A 137 -1.91 0.83 -7.97
C GLY A 137 -2.63 2.11 -7.51
N PRO A 138 -3.67 2.02 -6.66
CA PRO A 138 -4.38 3.19 -6.15
C PRO A 138 -3.60 4.00 -5.09
N GLY A 139 -2.37 3.59 -4.73
CA GLY A 139 -1.56 4.22 -3.67
C GLY A 139 -1.79 3.64 -2.27
N SER A 140 -2.24 2.38 -2.17
CA SER A 140 -2.51 1.74 -0.87
C SER A 140 -1.27 1.63 0.02
N ASP A 141 -0.10 1.43 -0.60
CA ASP A 141 1.16 1.34 0.13
C ASP A 141 1.51 2.68 0.78
N ILE A 142 1.30 3.77 0.04
CA ILE A 142 1.52 5.13 0.52
C ILE A 142 0.57 5.46 1.67
N VAL A 143 -0.72 5.12 1.54
CA VAL A 143 -1.70 5.32 2.63
C VAL A 143 -1.26 4.55 3.88
N GLY A 144 -0.80 3.31 3.74
CA GLY A 144 -0.32 2.49 4.85
C GLY A 144 0.95 3.07 5.49
N PHE A 145 1.89 3.52 4.66
CA PHE A 145 3.11 4.18 5.10
C PHE A 145 2.82 5.47 5.87
N CYS A 146 2.00 6.37 5.32
CA CYS A 146 1.59 7.61 5.98
C CYS A 146 0.84 7.36 7.29
N SER A 147 0.02 6.29 7.34
CA SER A 147 -0.68 5.88 8.57
C SER A 147 0.29 5.53 9.71
N ALA A 148 1.42 4.89 9.40
CA ALA A 148 2.44 4.57 10.39
C ALA A 148 3.33 5.78 10.71
N LEU A 149 3.53 6.68 9.76
CA LEU A 149 4.44 7.83 9.87
C LEU A 149 3.92 8.94 10.80
N GLN A 150 2.63 8.94 11.13
CA GLN A 150 1.98 9.97 11.94
C GLN A 150 2.69 10.30 13.27
N GLU A 151 3.31 9.31 13.90
CA GLU A 151 4.04 9.48 15.17
C GLU A 151 5.30 10.32 15.00
N PHE A 152 5.77 10.47 13.76
CA PHE A 152 6.92 11.27 13.35
C PHE A 152 6.53 12.53 12.60
N SER A 153 5.25 12.94 12.67
CA SER A 153 4.72 14.14 12.00
C SER A 153 5.54 15.41 12.24
N ASN A 154 6.09 15.59 13.45
CA ASN A 154 6.93 16.74 13.79
C ASN A 154 8.32 16.76 13.12
N CYS A 155 8.69 15.68 12.40
CA CYS A 155 9.98 15.58 11.72
C CYS A 155 9.90 15.95 10.24
N ILE A 156 8.70 16.17 9.69
CA ILE A 156 8.48 16.31 8.25
C ILE A 156 7.69 17.59 7.98
N ASN A 157 8.19 18.41 7.06
CA ASN A 157 7.52 19.64 6.64
C ASN A 157 6.79 19.49 5.29
N SER A 158 7.35 18.69 4.38
CA SER A 158 6.76 18.38 3.08
C SER A 158 6.88 16.90 2.73
N LEU A 159 5.83 16.35 2.14
CA LEU A 159 5.72 14.98 1.65
C LEU A 159 5.41 14.98 0.15
N ASP A 160 6.31 14.41 -0.64
CA ASP A 160 6.10 14.21 -2.06
C ASP A 160 5.88 12.72 -2.33
N LEU A 161 4.65 12.39 -2.75
CA LEU A 161 4.13 11.03 -2.81
C LEU A 161 3.94 10.61 -4.26
N THR A 162 4.79 9.72 -4.77
CA THR A 162 4.72 9.27 -6.17
C THR A 162 4.30 7.82 -6.25
N VAL A 163 3.28 7.53 -7.07
CA VAL A 163 2.94 6.15 -7.47
C VAL A 163 3.45 5.90 -8.87
N VAL A 164 4.15 4.79 -9.05
CA VAL A 164 4.53 4.28 -10.37
C VAL A 164 3.76 3.02 -10.64
N ASP A 165 2.99 2.97 -11.72
CA ASP A 165 2.27 1.77 -12.13
C ASP A 165 2.03 1.75 -13.65
N ILE A 166 2.01 0.57 -14.25
CA ILE A 166 1.72 0.40 -15.68
C ILE A 166 0.25 0.70 -16.02
N LYS A 167 -0.65 0.67 -15.03
CA LYS A 167 -2.09 0.85 -15.22
C LYS A 167 -2.49 2.32 -15.03
N ALA A 168 -2.52 3.06 -16.13
CA ALA A 168 -2.94 4.47 -16.17
C ALA A 168 -4.34 4.74 -15.60
N GLY A 169 -5.21 3.73 -15.51
CA GLY A 169 -6.49 3.83 -14.80
C GLY A 169 -6.37 4.32 -13.35
N TRP A 170 -5.23 4.17 -12.69
CA TRP A 170 -5.05 4.65 -11.31
C TRP A 170 -4.71 6.15 -11.20
N VAL A 171 -4.44 6.82 -12.31
CA VAL A 171 -4.13 8.27 -12.32
C VAL A 171 -5.21 9.05 -11.57
N GLY A 172 -4.78 9.87 -10.61
CA GLY A 172 -5.64 10.71 -9.78
C GLY A 172 -6.32 10.02 -8.60
N VAL A 173 -6.25 8.69 -8.47
CA VAL A 173 -6.90 7.98 -7.35
C VAL A 173 -6.21 8.29 -6.02
N LEU A 174 -4.87 8.24 -5.96
CA LEU A 174 -4.13 8.63 -4.76
C LEU A 174 -4.42 10.08 -4.37
N GLN A 175 -4.37 11.02 -5.32
CA GLN A 175 -4.68 12.43 -5.08
C GLN A 175 -6.07 12.57 -4.44
N SER A 176 -7.08 11.91 -5.02
CA SER A 176 -8.45 11.97 -4.51
C SER A 176 -8.59 11.35 -3.12
N ILE A 177 -7.81 10.33 -2.79
CA ILE A 177 -7.77 9.73 -1.45
C ILE A 177 -7.13 10.69 -0.44
N ILE A 178 -5.98 11.27 -0.76
CA ILE A 178 -5.26 12.22 0.10
C ILE A 178 -6.11 13.46 0.35
N GLU A 179 -6.75 14.02 -0.67
CA GLU A 179 -7.67 15.16 -0.53
C GLU A 179 -8.82 14.84 0.44
N LYS A 180 -9.46 13.67 0.34
CA LYS A 180 -10.53 13.26 1.27
C LYS A 180 -10.05 13.14 2.71
N VAL A 181 -8.81 12.67 2.92
CA VAL A 181 -8.21 12.58 4.25
C VAL A 181 -7.92 13.98 4.82
N ILE A 182 -7.33 14.88 4.02
CA ILE A 182 -7.02 16.27 4.42
C ILE A 182 -8.31 17.05 4.74
N CYS A 183 -9.34 16.93 3.89
CA CYS A 183 -10.62 17.63 4.03
C CYS A 183 -11.51 17.14 5.19
N CYS A 184 -10.99 16.34 6.12
CA CYS A 184 -11.67 15.89 7.33
C CYS A 184 -12.94 15.07 7.09
N GLU A 185 -13.11 14.44 5.94
CA GLU A 185 -14.23 13.52 5.74
C GLU A 185 -14.13 12.30 6.69
N PHE A 186 -12.93 12.04 7.20
CA PHE A 186 -12.59 10.97 8.13
C PHE A 186 -11.86 11.54 9.37
N LYS A 187 -12.55 12.34 10.20
CA LYS A 187 -11.95 13.01 11.38
C LYS A 187 -11.28 12.08 12.40
N ASN A 188 -11.67 10.81 12.42
CA ASN A 188 -11.10 9.81 13.32
C ASN A 188 -9.91 9.07 12.68
N PHE A 189 -9.49 9.45 11.48
CA PHE A 189 -8.37 8.81 10.82
C PHE A 189 -7.08 9.36 11.38
N SER A 190 -6.30 8.48 11.98
CA SER A 190 -5.18 8.84 12.83
C SER A 190 -4.17 9.79 12.15
N PHE A 191 -3.83 9.56 10.88
CA PHE A 191 -2.87 10.41 10.16
C PHE A 191 -3.48 11.63 9.46
N SER A 192 -4.80 11.85 9.55
CA SER A 192 -5.45 13.02 8.95
C SER A 192 -4.92 14.34 9.50
N GLN A 193 -4.49 14.36 10.77
CA GLN A 193 -3.90 15.55 11.37
C GLN A 193 -2.51 15.83 10.81
N MET A 194 -1.66 14.80 10.69
CA MET A 194 -0.33 14.92 10.07
C MET A 194 -0.42 15.56 8.69
N LEU A 195 -1.33 15.09 7.82
CA LEU A 195 -1.41 15.62 6.45
C LEU A 195 -1.96 17.05 6.36
N LYS A 196 -2.53 17.62 7.42
CA LYS A 196 -2.93 19.03 7.45
C LYS A 196 -1.79 19.96 7.82
N ASP A 197 -0.88 19.45 8.63
CA ASP A 197 0.24 20.22 9.17
C ASP A 197 1.47 20.13 8.24
N VAL A 198 1.42 19.27 7.23
CA VAL A 198 2.47 18.98 6.25
C VAL A 198 2.02 19.39 4.85
N SER A 199 2.91 19.97 4.05
CA SER A 199 2.65 20.19 2.62
C SER A 199 2.70 18.85 1.89
N VAL A 200 1.62 18.46 1.22
CA VAL A 200 1.55 17.15 0.54
C VAL A 200 1.39 17.35 -0.97
N CYS A 201 2.32 16.80 -1.75
CA CYS A 201 2.20 16.68 -3.20
C CYS A 201 1.98 15.21 -3.58
N THR A 202 1.19 14.96 -4.61
CA THR A 202 0.98 13.61 -5.16
C THR A 202 1.26 13.59 -6.65
N GLN A 203 2.00 12.58 -7.11
CA GLN A 203 2.28 12.36 -8.52
C GLN A 203 1.96 10.91 -8.91
N PHE A 204 1.64 10.71 -10.19
CA PHE A 204 1.49 9.39 -10.79
C PHE A 204 2.35 9.29 -12.05
N VAL A 205 3.21 8.28 -12.12
CA VAL A 205 4.04 7.97 -13.28
C VAL A 205 3.56 6.67 -13.90
N VAL A 206 3.22 6.71 -15.20
CA VAL A 206 2.85 5.51 -15.95
C VAL A 206 4.13 4.87 -16.47
N ALA A 207 4.53 3.73 -15.91
CA ALA A 207 5.73 3.03 -16.35
C ALA A 207 5.56 1.51 -16.29
N ASP A 208 6.14 0.82 -17.26
CA ASP A 208 6.32 -0.62 -17.22
C ASP A 208 7.67 -0.94 -16.55
N LEU A 209 7.58 -1.46 -15.32
CA LEU A 209 8.74 -1.75 -14.48
C LEU A 209 9.56 -2.95 -14.96
N THR A 210 9.03 -3.77 -15.87
CA THR A 210 9.74 -4.94 -16.43
C THR A 210 10.30 -4.66 -17.83
N ASN A 211 10.14 -3.44 -18.34
CA ASN A 211 10.63 -3.05 -19.65
C ASN A 211 12.18 -3.10 -19.70
N GLU A 212 12.73 -3.72 -20.75
CA GLU A 212 14.18 -3.78 -20.99
C GLU A 212 14.82 -2.37 -21.10
N LYS A 213 14.03 -1.37 -21.49
CA LYS A 213 14.40 0.03 -21.59
C LYS A 213 14.04 0.83 -20.32
N PHE A 214 14.07 0.18 -19.15
CA PHE A 214 13.80 0.80 -17.84
C PHE A 214 14.53 2.14 -17.67
N SER A 215 15.82 2.19 -18.04
CA SER A 215 16.68 3.38 -17.92
C SER A 215 16.39 4.49 -18.94
N GLU A 216 15.57 4.23 -19.97
CA GLU A 216 15.15 5.24 -20.95
C GLU A 216 13.86 5.98 -20.51
N ASN A 217 13.20 5.56 -19.43
CA ASN A 217 12.00 6.23 -18.91
C ASN A 217 12.40 7.35 -17.93
N GLU A 218 12.51 8.58 -18.45
CA GLU A 218 12.96 9.76 -17.68
C GLU A 218 12.10 10.00 -16.43
N ASP A 219 10.76 9.97 -16.54
CA ASP A 219 9.86 10.21 -15.40
C ASP A 219 10.05 9.19 -14.26
N LEU A 220 10.27 7.91 -14.61
CA LEU A 220 10.55 6.86 -13.64
C LEU A 220 11.91 7.06 -12.97
N ILE A 221 12.94 7.35 -13.77
CA ILE A 221 14.30 7.54 -13.27
C ILE A 221 14.36 8.77 -12.38
N ASP A 222 13.74 9.88 -12.77
CA ASP A 222 13.65 11.10 -11.97
C ASP A 222 12.98 10.82 -10.63
N ALA A 223 11.86 10.08 -10.62
CA ALA A 223 11.19 9.69 -9.38
C ALA A 223 12.11 8.86 -8.46
N LEU A 224 12.86 7.90 -9.00
CA LEU A 224 13.76 7.05 -8.21
C LEU A 224 15.01 7.77 -7.71
N VAL A 225 15.58 8.68 -8.51
CA VAL A 225 16.79 9.43 -8.17
C VAL A 225 16.56 10.40 -7.02
N VAL A 226 15.35 10.93 -6.85
CA VAL A 226 15.00 11.84 -5.74
C VAL A 226 14.37 11.13 -4.54
N ALA A 227 14.07 9.83 -4.63
CA ALA A 227 13.34 9.09 -3.62
C ALA A 227 14.17 8.83 -2.35
N ASP A 228 13.71 9.36 -1.20
CA ASP A 228 14.28 8.98 0.10
C ASP A 228 13.84 7.57 0.51
N VAL A 229 12.59 7.21 0.18
CA VAL A 229 12.01 5.87 0.40
C VAL A 229 11.35 5.36 -0.86
N VAL A 230 11.65 4.13 -1.22
CA VAL A 230 10.95 3.36 -2.25
C VAL A 230 10.23 2.17 -1.61
N LEU A 231 8.95 2.03 -1.91
CA LEU A 231 8.10 0.92 -1.48
C LEU A 231 7.93 -0.06 -2.64
N MET A 232 8.22 -1.34 -2.39
CA MET A 232 7.92 -2.46 -3.29
C MET A 232 7.03 -3.46 -2.53
N VAL A 233 5.72 -3.33 -2.67
CA VAL A 233 4.74 -4.11 -1.91
C VAL A 233 3.98 -5.03 -2.84
N LYS A 234 4.09 -6.35 -2.61
CA LYS A 234 3.46 -7.40 -3.42
C LYS A 234 3.77 -7.36 -4.93
N LEU A 235 4.64 -6.48 -5.40
CA LEU A 235 4.95 -6.30 -6.82
C LEU A 235 5.59 -7.54 -7.45
N THR A 236 6.58 -8.14 -6.79
CA THR A 236 7.35 -9.25 -7.35
C THR A 236 6.62 -10.59 -7.27
N SER A 237 5.58 -10.71 -6.44
CA SER A 237 4.68 -11.88 -6.43
C SER A 237 4.09 -12.23 -7.79
N PHE A 238 4.02 -11.24 -8.69
CA PHE A 238 3.43 -11.35 -10.02
C PHE A 238 4.43 -11.65 -11.13
N LEU A 239 5.73 -11.61 -10.83
CA LEU A 239 6.79 -11.69 -11.83
C LEU A 239 7.45 -13.08 -11.83
N PRO A 240 7.94 -13.56 -12.98
CA PRO A 240 8.84 -14.71 -13.03
C PRO A 240 10.23 -14.36 -12.44
N PRO A 241 11.03 -15.35 -11.98
CA PRO A 241 12.29 -15.11 -11.28
C PRO A 241 13.27 -14.17 -12.01
N GLU A 242 13.41 -14.32 -13.32
CA GLU A 242 14.29 -13.48 -14.15
C GLU A 242 13.88 -12.01 -14.16
N GLU A 243 12.59 -11.72 -14.25
CA GLU A 243 12.06 -10.36 -14.20
C GLU A 243 12.19 -9.75 -12.80
N LYS A 244 12.06 -10.56 -11.73
CA LYS A 244 12.31 -10.09 -10.36
C LYS A 244 13.75 -9.62 -10.19
N LEU A 245 14.70 -10.41 -10.68
CA LEU A 245 16.12 -10.08 -10.59
C LEU A 245 16.40 -8.77 -11.34
N HIS A 246 15.97 -8.67 -12.59
CA HIS A 246 16.19 -7.45 -13.38
C HIS A 246 15.55 -6.22 -12.73
N LEU A 247 14.31 -6.33 -12.26
CA LEU A 247 13.64 -5.23 -11.56
C LEU A 247 14.41 -4.78 -10.32
N ILE A 248 14.83 -5.72 -9.46
CA ILE A 248 15.57 -5.42 -8.23
C ILE A 248 16.92 -4.75 -8.54
N LEU A 249 17.65 -5.26 -9.53
CA LEU A 249 18.93 -4.67 -9.96
C LEU A 249 18.72 -3.25 -10.49
N ASN A 250 17.80 -3.06 -11.44
CA ASN A 250 17.50 -1.77 -12.06
C ASN A 250 17.08 -0.72 -11.02
N VAL A 251 16.17 -1.06 -10.11
CA VAL A 251 15.76 -0.17 -9.02
C VAL A 251 16.95 0.13 -8.12
N SER A 252 17.70 -0.89 -7.69
CA SER A 252 18.85 -0.69 -6.81
C SER A 252 19.89 0.23 -7.42
N GLU A 253 20.14 0.15 -8.73
CA GLU A 253 21.10 0.99 -9.45
C GLU A 253 20.62 2.44 -9.59
N ALA A 254 19.33 2.66 -9.83
CA ALA A 254 18.74 3.98 -10.00
C ALA A 254 18.64 4.80 -8.69
N LEU A 255 18.56 4.12 -7.53
CA LEU A 255 18.47 4.80 -6.24
C LEU A 255 19.71 5.64 -5.93
N HIS A 256 19.48 6.85 -5.41
CA HIS A 256 20.56 7.67 -4.87
C HIS A 256 21.12 7.09 -3.56
N LYS A 257 22.39 7.41 -3.28
CA LYS A 257 23.07 6.99 -2.04
C LYS A 257 22.28 7.43 -0.81
N GLY A 258 22.06 6.48 0.11
CA GLY A 258 21.34 6.70 1.35
C GLY A 258 19.83 6.46 1.27
N ALA A 259 19.24 6.35 0.07
CA ALA A 259 17.84 5.99 -0.10
C ALA A 259 17.53 4.61 0.50
N MET A 260 16.29 4.43 0.97
CA MET A 260 15.83 3.15 1.49
C MET A 260 14.87 2.47 0.52
N LEU A 261 15.06 1.17 0.34
CA LEU A 261 14.10 0.30 -0.32
C LEU A 261 13.41 -0.56 0.74
N ILE A 262 12.09 -0.42 0.85
CA ILE A 262 11.25 -1.21 1.74
C ILE A 262 10.49 -2.22 0.89
N PHE A 263 10.81 -3.48 1.08
CA PHE A 263 10.26 -4.60 0.34
C PHE A 263 9.29 -5.38 1.21
N ILE A 264 8.06 -5.59 0.74
CA ILE A 264 7.00 -6.31 1.47
C ILE A 264 6.34 -7.30 0.52
N ASP A 265 6.83 -8.54 0.47
CA ASP A 265 6.33 -9.52 -0.50
C ASP A 265 6.38 -10.98 0.02
N CYS A 266 5.66 -11.89 -0.66
CA CYS A 266 5.76 -13.33 -0.44
C CYS A 266 5.47 -14.10 -1.73
N PRO A 267 6.44 -14.87 -2.28
CA PRO A 267 7.72 -15.21 -1.67
C PRO A 267 8.76 -14.08 -1.74
N TYR A 268 9.66 -14.03 -0.77
CA TYR A 268 10.82 -13.13 -0.74
C TYR A 268 11.92 -13.64 -1.69
N PRO A 269 12.37 -12.83 -2.67
CA PRO A 269 13.38 -13.23 -3.65
C PRO A 269 14.80 -13.00 -3.10
N SER A 270 15.22 -13.78 -2.11
CA SER A 270 16.52 -13.61 -1.43
C SER A 270 17.71 -13.61 -2.40
N GLU A 271 17.71 -14.53 -3.36
CA GLU A 271 18.77 -14.64 -4.39
C GLU A 271 18.92 -13.35 -5.21
N SER A 272 17.81 -12.67 -5.51
CA SER A 272 17.85 -11.40 -6.25
C SER A 272 18.47 -10.27 -5.43
N PHE A 273 18.22 -10.23 -4.12
CA PHE A 273 18.80 -9.23 -3.22
C PHE A 273 20.27 -9.51 -2.89
N GLU A 274 20.70 -10.78 -2.86
CA GLU A 274 22.12 -11.14 -2.71
C GLU A 274 22.98 -10.61 -3.88
N LEU A 275 22.40 -10.53 -5.07
CA LEU A 275 23.07 -10.00 -6.27
C LEU A 275 23.07 -8.46 -6.33
N ALA A 276 22.18 -7.80 -5.58
CA ALA A 276 22.09 -6.34 -5.51
C ALA A 276 23.18 -5.74 -4.58
N THR A 277 24.44 -5.91 -4.95
CA THR A 277 25.63 -5.58 -4.12
C THR A 277 25.75 -4.11 -3.71
N SER A 278 25.00 -3.21 -4.34
CA SER A 278 24.96 -1.78 -3.99
C SER A 278 24.07 -1.44 -2.79
N MET A 279 23.39 -2.45 -2.23
CA MET A 279 22.41 -2.31 -1.15
C MET A 279 22.87 -3.09 0.09
N VAL A 280 22.60 -2.54 1.28
CA VAL A 280 22.82 -3.23 2.56
C VAL A 280 21.49 -3.50 3.23
N ASN A 281 21.25 -4.77 3.59
CA ASN A 281 20.10 -5.17 4.39
C ASN A 281 20.24 -4.64 5.83
N LEU A 282 19.25 -3.88 6.29
CA LEU A 282 19.19 -3.30 7.63
C LEU A 282 18.19 -4.02 8.55
N TYR A 283 17.19 -4.68 7.98
CA TYR A 283 16.09 -5.29 8.71
C TYR A 283 15.37 -6.33 7.85
N GLU A 284 15.04 -7.47 8.44
CA GLU A 284 14.20 -8.50 7.82
C GLU A 284 13.29 -9.15 8.87
N GLU A 285 12.00 -9.26 8.60
CA GLU A 285 11.02 -9.91 9.46
C GLU A 285 9.89 -10.54 8.63
N GLN A 286 9.43 -11.72 9.01
CA GLN A 286 8.17 -12.26 8.48
C GLN A 286 6.99 -11.73 9.30
N ILE A 287 6.01 -11.15 8.61
CA ILE A 287 4.78 -10.65 9.23
C ILE A 287 3.55 -11.36 8.67
N LYS A 288 2.56 -11.50 9.55
CA LYS A 288 1.20 -11.89 9.21
C LYS A 288 0.28 -10.78 9.67
N TYR A 289 -0.44 -10.19 8.72
CA TYR A 289 -1.50 -9.24 8.97
C TYR A 289 -2.85 -9.95 8.86
N ASP A 290 -3.70 -9.75 9.85
CA ASP A 290 -5.06 -10.27 9.89
C ASP A 290 -6.02 -9.05 9.97
N LEU A 291 -6.84 -8.85 8.93
CA LEU A 291 -7.86 -7.80 8.89
C LEU A 291 -9.13 -8.33 9.57
N ASP A 292 -9.50 -7.74 10.71
CA ASP A 292 -10.75 -8.07 11.38
C ASP A 292 -11.96 -7.52 10.59
N ASN A 293 -12.63 -8.43 9.88
CA ASN A 293 -13.84 -8.12 9.12
C ASN A 293 -15.15 -8.44 9.86
N SER A 294 -15.07 -8.91 11.12
CA SER A 294 -16.25 -9.34 11.89
C SER A 294 -17.31 -8.24 12.02
N ALA A 295 -16.86 -6.99 12.07
CA ALA A 295 -17.66 -5.78 12.11
C ALA A 295 -18.48 -5.49 10.82
N LEU A 296 -18.22 -6.13 9.68
CA LEU A 296 -18.71 -5.65 8.38
C LEU A 296 -19.86 -6.47 7.78
N GLY A 297 -20.32 -7.53 8.46
CA GLY A 297 -21.53 -8.26 8.10
C GLY A 297 -21.48 -9.08 6.80
N ALA A 298 -20.37 -9.07 6.04
CA ALA A 298 -20.07 -9.98 4.93
C ALA A 298 -18.57 -9.88 4.53
N PRO A 299 -17.87 -10.99 4.18
CA PRO A 299 -16.44 -10.96 3.86
C PRO A 299 -16.21 -10.50 2.41
N VAL A 300 -16.38 -9.20 2.18
CA VAL A 300 -16.04 -8.55 0.91
C VAL A 300 -14.58 -8.11 0.88
N ALA A 301 -13.79 -8.29 1.95
CA ALA A 301 -12.37 -7.92 2.03
C ALA A 301 -11.47 -9.15 2.27
N ILE A 302 -10.14 -9.00 2.11
CA ILE A 302 -9.18 -10.05 2.48
C ILE A 302 -9.11 -10.06 4.01
N GLU A 303 -9.17 -11.23 4.63
CA GLU A 303 -9.05 -11.38 6.09
C GLU A 303 -7.62 -11.54 6.56
N SER A 304 -6.67 -11.98 5.72
CA SER A 304 -5.27 -12.07 6.11
C SER A 304 -4.30 -11.99 4.94
N SER A 305 -3.10 -11.50 5.21
CA SER A 305 -1.98 -11.43 4.29
C SER A 305 -0.67 -11.73 5.02
N GLN A 306 0.23 -12.45 4.36
CA GLN A 306 1.57 -12.75 4.88
C GLN A 306 2.62 -12.18 3.95
N ALA A 307 3.70 -11.63 4.51
CA ALA A 307 4.81 -11.09 3.75
C ALA A 307 6.12 -11.17 4.56
N THR A 308 7.23 -11.28 3.86
CA THR A 308 8.52 -10.87 4.41
C THR A 308 8.65 -9.38 4.18
N VAL A 309 8.96 -8.65 5.26
CA VAL A 309 9.39 -7.26 5.24
C VAL A 309 10.91 -7.25 5.25
N ALA A 310 11.53 -6.63 4.26
CA ALA A 310 12.96 -6.43 4.21
C ALA A 310 13.26 -4.95 3.90
N VAL A 311 14.29 -4.40 4.52
CA VAL A 311 14.67 -2.99 4.37
C VAL A 311 16.12 -2.93 3.98
N PHE A 312 16.37 -2.22 2.90
CA PHE A 312 17.69 -2.06 2.34
C PHE A 312 18.04 -0.58 2.25
N LYS A 313 19.32 -0.26 2.41
CA LYS A 313 19.85 1.08 2.20
C LYS A 313 20.88 1.08 1.09
N LYS A 314 20.78 2.04 0.18
CA LYS A 314 21.76 2.27 -0.88
C LYS A 314 23.07 2.81 -0.31
N LEU A 315 24.19 2.18 -0.67
CA LEU A 315 25.55 2.52 -0.22
C LEU A 315 26.14 3.79 -0.84
#